data_AF-A0A918GN20-F1
#
_entry.id   AF-A0A918GN20-F1
#
_cell.length_a   1.000
_cell.length_b   1.000
_cell.length_c   1.000
_cell.angle_alpha   90.00
_cell.angle_beta   90.00
_cell.angle_gamma   90.00
#
_symmetry.space_group_name_H-M   'P 1'
#
loop_
_entity.id
_entity.type
_entity.pdbx_description
1 polymer ?
#
loop_
_entity_poly.entity_id
_entity_poly.type
_entity_poly.pdbx_seq_one_letter_code
_entity_poly.pdbx_strand_id
1 'polypeptide(L)'
;MTGIGSARDGRRSGRWFALVAVFVALVVGASMVVAAPPASAAEPRGNRISRAEIISRAQDWWQRQIPYSMTGAATDVQGVSYRTDCSGFISMAWRLPTSRTTDTLDDVSTKLGSVRDLQPGDILMWDGPGNEGHVVLFQKWEDKAAGKFWLYEQSGTADDMRHRVADLDDYPQPKWSAYKYGDGDGDFDARYESFTEVDGTEFTDFSTSSTYCNTSDLPLFRLTGFRNVEARIYSCARYESSDNTIRGWMAVKWWPYAGTDDDSTDTVGTKFDGFGLHPQLQVGTVTRREAVCWMGGDINAAASGLRGCYFAMPATSGDWSLDGWVNWDENNDGEPPFGPRYTYGSPIINR
;
A
#
# COMPACT_ATOMS: atom_id res chain seq x y z
N MET A 1 13.40 -102.14 22.38
CA MET A 1 13.46 -101.87 23.84
C MET A 1 14.52 -100.82 24.07
N THR A 2 14.19 -99.77 24.83
CA THR A 2 15.08 -98.86 25.61
C THR A 2 16.59 -99.11 25.42
N GLY A 3 17.39 -98.18 24.92
CA GLY A 3 17.49 -96.78 25.30
C GLY A 3 18.86 -96.54 25.95
N ILE A 4 19.36 -95.31 25.85
CA ILE A 4 20.57 -94.75 26.49
C ILE A 4 21.88 -94.92 25.71
N GLY A 5 22.51 -93.77 25.42
CA GLY A 5 23.91 -93.59 25.82
C GLY A 5 24.95 -93.33 24.74
N SER A 6 25.09 -92.04 24.41
CA SER A 6 26.36 -91.32 24.26
C SER A 6 27.35 -91.66 23.12
N ALA A 7 27.56 -90.61 22.32
CA ALA A 7 28.82 -90.15 21.72
C ALA A 7 29.50 -91.01 20.64
N ARG A 8 29.62 -90.46 19.43
CA ARG A 8 30.83 -89.71 19.03
C ARG A 8 30.75 -89.17 17.59
N ASP A 9 31.30 -87.97 17.48
CA ASP A 9 32.13 -87.43 16.40
C ASP A 9 31.59 -87.20 14.99
N GLY A 10 32.12 -86.11 14.42
CA GLY A 10 32.40 -86.04 12.99
C GLY A 10 31.57 -85.02 12.25
N ARG A 11 31.79 -83.71 12.46
CA ARG A 11 32.77 -82.91 11.68
C ARG A 11 32.34 -82.74 10.22
N ARG A 12 31.95 -81.51 9.87
CA ARG A 12 32.39 -80.72 8.68
C ARG A 12 31.45 -79.53 8.51
N SER A 13 31.90 -78.33 8.87
CA SER A 13 32.66 -77.39 8.04
C SER A 13 31.74 -76.47 7.25
N GLY A 14 31.84 -75.16 7.51
CA GLY A 14 31.19 -74.14 6.71
C GLY A 14 30.93 -72.88 7.51
N ARG A 15 31.95 -72.06 7.71
CA ARG A 15 31.83 -70.70 8.25
C ARG A 15 31.01 -69.87 7.26
N TRP A 16 29.74 -69.60 7.57
CA TRP A 16 28.99 -68.53 6.93
C TRP A 16 29.22 -67.25 7.74
N PHE A 17 30.01 -66.33 7.18
CA PHE A 17 30.05 -64.95 7.63
C PHE A 17 28.67 -64.33 7.36
N ALA A 18 27.86 -64.13 8.40
CA ALA A 18 26.66 -63.31 8.29
C ALA A 18 27.09 -61.85 8.21
N LEU A 19 27.01 -61.27 7.00
CA LEU A 19 27.08 -59.84 6.77
C LEU A 19 25.84 -59.18 7.41
N VAL A 20 26.04 -58.57 8.59
CA VAL A 20 25.06 -57.62 9.14
C VAL A 20 25.30 -56.30 8.43
N ALA A 21 24.53 -56.05 7.36
CA ALA A 21 24.47 -54.74 6.73
C ALA A 21 23.73 -53.78 7.66
N VAL A 22 24.48 -52.96 8.40
CA VAL A 22 23.93 -51.82 9.14
C VAL A 22 23.58 -50.75 8.11
N PHE A 23 22.32 -50.67 7.72
CA PHE A 23 21.80 -49.49 7.02
C PHE A 23 21.67 -48.34 8.02
N VAL A 24 22.71 -47.52 8.14
CA VAL A 24 22.57 -46.18 8.70
C VAL A 24 21.84 -45.34 7.66
N ALA A 25 20.51 -45.24 7.79
CA ALA A 25 19.74 -44.26 7.04
C ALA A 25 20.11 -42.86 7.55
N LEU A 26 21.08 -42.23 6.89
CA LEU A 26 21.32 -40.79 7.00
C LEU A 26 20.11 -40.08 6.37
N VAL A 27 19.08 -39.82 7.18
CA VAL A 27 18.06 -38.84 6.83
C VAL A 27 18.73 -37.48 6.93
N VAL A 28 19.31 -37.00 5.83
CA VAL A 28 19.62 -35.59 5.68
C VAL A 28 18.27 -34.89 5.59
N GLY A 29 17.75 -34.45 6.73
CA GLY A 29 16.62 -33.53 6.79
C GLY A 29 17.06 -32.24 6.12
N ALA A 30 16.78 -32.09 4.83
CA ALA A 30 16.80 -30.81 4.18
C ALA A 30 15.64 -30.00 4.78
N SER A 31 15.89 -29.31 5.89
CA SER A 31 15.02 -28.25 6.37
C SER A 31 15.01 -27.19 5.27
N MET A 32 14.02 -27.26 4.39
CA MET A 32 13.68 -26.11 3.55
C MET A 32 13.17 -25.05 4.51
N VAL A 33 14.08 -24.16 4.92
CA VAL A 33 13.68 -22.87 5.47
C VAL A 33 13.00 -22.17 4.31
N VAL A 34 11.67 -22.26 4.26
CA VAL A 34 10.86 -21.34 3.47
C VAL A 34 11.16 -19.99 4.08
N ALA A 35 12.10 -19.26 3.49
CA ALA A 35 12.33 -17.88 3.84
C ALA A 35 11.00 -17.18 3.59
N ALA A 36 10.37 -16.69 4.66
CA ALA A 36 9.29 -15.74 4.52
C ALA A 36 9.82 -14.61 3.60
N PRO A 37 9.03 -14.11 2.65
CA PRO A 37 9.43 -12.92 1.91
C PRO A 37 9.84 -11.86 2.92
N PRO A 38 10.93 -11.10 2.67
CA PRO A 38 11.36 -10.08 3.59
C PRO A 38 10.15 -9.22 3.92
N ALA A 39 9.77 -9.16 5.19
CA ALA A 39 8.84 -8.15 5.65
C ALA A 39 9.45 -6.82 5.21
N SER A 40 8.75 -6.10 4.33
CA SER A 40 9.16 -4.78 3.91
C SER A 40 9.48 -4.00 5.18
N ALA A 41 10.75 -3.61 5.36
CA ALA A 41 11.16 -2.86 6.53
C ALA A 41 10.34 -1.56 6.48
N ALA A 42 9.37 -1.43 7.38
CA ALA A 42 8.54 -0.24 7.42
C ALA A 42 9.45 0.97 7.60
N GLU A 43 9.37 1.91 6.65
CA GLU A 43 10.13 3.16 6.70
C GLU A 43 9.95 3.85 8.08
N PRO A 44 10.99 4.50 8.62
CA PRO A 44 10.86 5.24 9.87
C PRO A 44 9.71 6.26 9.80
N ARG A 45 8.77 6.15 10.75
CA ARG A 45 7.59 7.03 10.84
C ARG A 45 7.97 8.49 11.05
N GLY A 46 7.11 9.39 10.59
CA GLY A 46 7.28 10.83 10.78
C GLY A 46 8.28 11.52 9.85
N ASN A 47 9.00 10.75 9.03
CA ASN A 47 10.06 11.32 8.20
C ASN A 47 9.61 11.54 6.74
N ARG A 48 8.60 10.80 6.25
CA ARG A 48 8.13 10.79 4.85
C ARG A 48 6.72 10.25 4.76
N ILE A 49 5.87 10.82 3.92
CA ILE A 49 4.59 10.22 3.53
C ILE A 49 4.06 10.93 2.28
N SER A 50 3.71 10.17 1.23
CA SER A 50 3.11 10.76 0.03
C SER A 50 1.65 11.17 0.30
N ARG A 51 1.13 12.16 -0.41
CA ARG A 51 -0.28 12.56 -0.31
C ARG A 51 -1.24 11.41 -0.58
N ALA A 52 -0.92 10.57 -1.55
CA ALA A 52 -1.71 9.38 -1.83
C ALA A 52 -1.69 8.37 -0.68
N GLU A 53 -0.54 8.19 -0.02
CA GLU A 53 -0.46 7.38 1.19
C GLU A 53 -1.32 7.98 2.31
N ILE A 54 -1.32 9.31 2.49
CA ILE A 54 -2.20 9.99 3.46
C ILE A 54 -3.66 9.65 3.18
N ILE A 55 -4.12 9.82 1.94
CA ILE A 55 -5.51 9.52 1.55
C ILE A 55 -5.83 8.03 1.69
N SER A 56 -4.91 7.15 1.31
CA SER A 56 -5.09 5.69 1.44
C SER A 56 -5.28 5.27 2.90
N ARG A 57 -4.48 5.85 3.81
CA ARG A 57 -4.57 5.60 5.25
C ARG A 57 -5.85 6.16 5.84
N ALA A 58 -6.25 7.36 5.43
CA ALA A 58 -7.53 7.96 5.81
C ALA A 58 -8.72 7.08 5.41
N GLN A 59 -8.68 6.54 4.19
CA GLN A 59 -9.73 5.67 3.70
C GLN A 59 -9.79 4.32 4.40
N ASP A 60 -8.65 3.66 4.69
CA ASP A 60 -8.64 2.42 5.50
C ASP A 60 -9.36 2.65 6.85
N TRP A 61 -9.02 3.76 7.50
CA TRP A 61 -9.59 4.13 8.79
C TRP A 61 -11.10 4.40 8.69
N TRP A 62 -11.55 5.08 7.64
CA TRP A 62 -12.97 5.28 7.36
C TRP A 62 -13.68 3.97 7.03
N GLN A 63 -13.13 3.11 6.16
CA GLN A 63 -13.75 1.82 5.79
C GLN A 63 -13.92 0.88 6.99
N ARG A 64 -13.01 0.95 7.95
CA ARG A 64 -13.09 0.20 9.22
C ARG A 64 -14.05 0.81 10.22
N GLN A 65 -14.65 1.97 9.91
CA GLN A 65 -15.63 2.68 10.73
C GLN A 65 -15.16 2.82 12.19
N ILE A 66 -13.93 3.31 12.36
CA ILE A 66 -13.33 3.45 13.69
C ILE A 66 -14.16 4.44 14.54
N PRO A 67 -14.72 4.03 15.69
CA PRO A 67 -15.57 4.91 16.51
C PRO A 67 -14.77 6.06 17.11
N TYR A 68 -15.41 7.23 17.26
CA TYR A 68 -14.81 8.36 17.93
C TYR A 68 -14.69 8.11 19.44
N SER A 69 -13.52 8.41 20.01
CA SER A 69 -13.28 8.43 21.44
C SER A 69 -12.07 9.26 21.79
N MET A 70 -12.24 10.17 22.76
CA MET A 70 -11.17 10.99 23.34
C MET A 70 -10.18 10.20 24.19
N THR A 71 -10.49 8.94 24.55
CA THR A 71 -9.63 8.06 25.35
C THR A 71 -9.32 6.73 24.67
N GLY A 72 -9.89 6.52 23.48
CA GLY A 72 -9.73 5.30 22.70
C GLY A 72 -8.48 5.31 21.83
N ALA A 73 -8.12 4.14 21.33
CA ALA A 73 -7.05 3.99 20.35
C ALA A 73 -7.36 2.84 19.38
N ALA A 74 -6.86 2.95 18.15
CA ALA A 74 -6.97 1.93 17.11
C ALA A 74 -5.65 1.82 16.33
N THR A 75 -5.38 0.64 15.77
CA THR A 75 -4.17 0.40 14.97
C THR A 75 -4.36 0.76 13.51
N ASP A 76 -3.35 1.41 12.92
CA ASP A 76 -3.28 1.64 11.47
C ASP A 76 -2.93 0.36 10.68
N VAL A 77 -2.83 0.48 9.35
CA VAL A 77 -2.45 -0.61 8.41
C VAL A 77 -1.07 -1.23 8.69
N GLN A 78 -0.23 -0.58 9.49
CA GLN A 78 1.11 -1.02 9.87
C GLN A 78 1.18 -1.42 11.35
N GLY A 79 0.03 -1.55 12.03
CA GLY A 79 -0.08 -2.04 13.40
C GLY A 79 0.24 -1.01 14.50
N VAL A 80 0.43 0.27 14.19
CA VAL A 80 0.70 1.31 15.19
C VAL A 80 -0.59 1.94 15.68
N SER A 81 -0.68 2.11 17.00
CA SER A 81 -1.86 2.61 17.69
C SER A 81 -1.91 4.15 17.70
N TYR A 82 -3.06 4.71 17.35
CA TYR A 82 -3.36 6.14 17.39
C TYR A 82 -4.65 6.41 18.14
N ARG A 83 -4.78 7.61 18.74
CA ARG A 83 -6.05 8.06 19.31
C ARG A 83 -7.14 8.11 18.24
N THR A 84 -8.37 7.86 18.66
CA THR A 84 -9.56 7.82 17.79
C THR A 84 -10.38 9.11 17.91
N ASP A 85 -9.72 10.26 17.88
CA ASP A 85 -10.33 11.59 17.86
C ASP A 85 -9.87 12.37 16.62
N CYS A 86 -10.32 13.61 16.42
CA CYS A 86 -10.05 14.38 15.20
C CYS A 86 -8.55 14.49 14.88
N SER A 87 -7.72 14.91 15.84
CA SER A 87 -6.27 15.05 15.63
C SER A 87 -5.51 13.72 15.68
N GLY A 88 -6.03 12.70 16.38
CA GLY A 88 -5.52 11.34 16.34
C GLY A 88 -5.69 10.69 14.97
N PHE A 89 -6.84 10.90 14.33
CA PHE A 89 -7.10 10.51 12.94
C PHE A 89 -6.11 11.18 11.98
N ILE A 90 -5.90 12.50 12.09
CA ILE A 90 -4.91 13.20 11.25
C ILE A 90 -3.50 12.66 11.49
N SER A 91 -3.12 12.45 12.76
CA SER A 91 -1.81 11.89 13.11
C SER A 91 -1.59 10.51 12.49
N MET A 92 -2.64 9.70 12.43
CA MET A 92 -2.62 8.41 11.76
C MET A 92 -2.50 8.56 10.25
N ALA A 93 -3.32 9.41 9.62
CA ALA A 93 -3.31 9.63 8.18
C ALA A 93 -1.93 10.10 7.72
N TRP A 94 -1.31 10.98 8.50
CA TRP A 94 0.05 11.50 8.31
C TRP A 94 1.18 10.57 8.76
N ARG A 95 0.88 9.37 9.27
CA ARG A 95 1.90 8.39 9.73
C ARG A 95 2.88 8.99 10.74
N LEU A 96 2.39 9.84 11.63
CA LEU A 96 3.22 10.43 12.69
C LEU A 96 3.71 9.35 13.66
N PRO A 97 4.85 9.52 14.35
CA PRO A 97 5.32 8.54 15.33
C PRO A 97 4.35 8.33 16.50
N THR A 98 3.60 9.37 16.87
CA THR A 98 2.61 9.37 17.95
C THR A 98 1.43 10.28 17.61
N SER A 99 0.31 10.13 18.34
CA SER A 99 -0.85 11.01 18.19
C SER A 99 -0.56 12.40 18.74
N ARG A 100 -0.72 13.43 17.90
CA ARG A 100 -0.70 14.86 18.25
C ARG A 100 -2.09 15.32 18.68
N THR A 101 -2.14 16.51 19.26
CA THR A 101 -3.37 17.24 19.57
C THR A 101 -3.59 18.33 18.53
N THR A 102 -4.79 18.89 18.43
CA THR A 102 -5.11 19.90 17.40
C THR A 102 -4.18 21.13 17.50
N ASP A 103 -3.83 21.54 18.71
CA ASP A 103 -2.91 22.65 19.04
C ASP A 103 -1.42 22.33 18.80
N THR A 104 -1.06 21.11 18.40
CA THR A 104 0.34 20.70 18.15
C THR A 104 0.55 20.11 16.74
N LEU A 105 -0.46 20.18 15.88
CA LEU A 105 -0.35 19.76 14.48
C LEU A 105 0.40 20.79 13.62
N ASP A 106 0.35 22.07 13.98
CA ASP A 106 1.10 23.14 13.30
C ASP A 106 2.61 23.06 13.57
N ASP A 107 3.05 22.49 14.69
CA ASP A 107 4.47 22.20 14.98
C ASP A 107 5.15 21.32 13.92
N VAL A 108 4.36 20.50 13.22
CA VAL A 108 4.85 19.52 12.24
C VAL A 108 4.40 19.80 10.81
N SER A 109 3.61 20.86 10.59
CA SER A 109 2.99 21.16 9.31
C SER A 109 3.28 22.60 8.86
N THR A 110 3.14 22.86 7.56
CA THR A 110 3.31 24.19 6.98
C THR A 110 1.96 24.81 6.74
N LYS A 111 1.73 26.03 7.24
CA LYS A 111 0.54 26.80 6.89
C LYS A 111 0.55 27.18 5.40
N LEU A 112 -0.56 26.93 4.70
CA LEU A 112 -0.75 27.37 3.31
C LEU A 112 -1.13 28.85 3.26
N GLY A 113 -0.78 29.51 2.15
CA GLY A 113 -1.14 30.91 1.90
C GLY A 113 -2.64 31.12 1.67
N SER A 114 -3.34 30.10 1.15
CA SER A 114 -4.78 30.13 0.91
C SER A 114 -5.39 28.75 1.11
N VAL A 115 -6.62 28.71 1.64
CA VAL A 115 -7.43 27.48 1.66
C VAL A 115 -7.81 26.99 0.27
N ARG A 116 -7.73 27.84 -0.75
CA ARG A 116 -7.95 27.41 -2.14
C ARG A 116 -6.73 26.69 -2.74
N ASP A 117 -5.61 26.65 -2.02
CA ASP A 117 -4.40 25.92 -2.43
C ASP A 117 -4.37 24.48 -1.90
N LEU A 118 -5.40 24.09 -1.12
CA LEU A 118 -5.57 22.73 -0.62
C LEU A 118 -5.43 21.71 -1.74
N GLN A 119 -4.65 20.70 -1.43
CA GLN A 119 -4.42 19.50 -2.20
C GLN A 119 -4.65 18.26 -1.33
N PRO A 120 -4.86 17.07 -1.94
CA PRO A 120 -5.12 15.85 -1.20
C PRO A 120 -4.13 15.62 -0.06
N GLY A 121 -4.62 15.33 1.15
CA GLY A 121 -3.79 15.07 2.33
C GLY A 121 -3.46 16.30 3.18
N ASP A 122 -3.78 17.51 2.70
CA ASP A 122 -3.74 18.73 3.49
C ASP A 122 -4.91 18.75 4.49
N ILE A 123 -4.83 19.60 5.51
CA ILE A 123 -5.88 19.76 6.52
C ILE A 123 -6.44 21.17 6.52
N LEU A 124 -7.72 21.27 6.88
CA LEU A 124 -8.30 22.50 7.43
C LEU A 124 -8.35 22.33 8.95
N MET A 125 -7.78 23.29 9.66
CA MET A 125 -7.67 23.25 11.12
C MET A 125 -8.15 24.55 11.73
N TRP A 126 -8.97 24.44 12.77
CA TRP A 126 -9.25 25.51 13.70
C TRP A 126 -8.70 25.12 15.07
N ASP A 127 -7.71 25.86 15.53
CA ASP A 127 -7.20 25.76 16.88
C ASP A 127 -8.09 26.57 17.83
N GLY A 128 -9.05 25.88 18.45
CA GLY A 128 -10.01 26.44 19.40
C GLY A 128 -9.49 26.31 20.84
N PRO A 129 -10.03 27.10 21.79
CA PRO A 129 -9.58 27.04 23.18
C PRO A 129 -9.82 25.66 23.81
N GLY A 130 -8.81 25.12 24.49
CA GLY A 130 -8.92 23.83 25.18
C GLY A 130 -9.17 22.67 24.21
N ASN A 131 -10.27 21.95 24.41
CA ASN A 131 -10.65 20.79 23.57
C ASN A 131 -11.68 21.15 22.48
N GLU A 132 -11.87 22.44 22.17
CA GLU A 132 -12.86 22.90 21.18
C GLU A 132 -12.31 22.98 19.75
N GLY A 133 -11.00 22.82 19.57
CA GLY A 133 -10.38 22.79 18.24
C GLY A 133 -10.87 21.61 17.41
N HIS A 134 -10.92 21.79 16.09
CA HIS A 134 -11.29 20.73 15.15
C HIS A 134 -10.38 20.75 13.92
N VAL A 135 -10.22 19.59 13.32
CA VAL A 135 -9.38 19.38 12.14
C VAL A 135 -10.02 18.35 11.22
N VAL A 136 -9.96 18.62 9.92
CA VAL A 136 -10.47 17.75 8.86
C VAL A 136 -9.41 17.54 7.80
N LEU A 137 -9.41 16.36 7.16
CA LEU A 137 -8.48 16.02 6.09
C LEU A 137 -9.13 16.28 4.73
N PHE A 138 -8.53 17.15 3.93
CA PHE A 138 -8.95 17.41 2.56
C PHE A 138 -8.59 16.23 1.65
N GLN A 139 -9.57 15.71 0.91
CA GLN A 139 -9.34 14.67 -0.10
C GLN A 139 -9.18 15.25 -1.50
N LYS A 140 -10.21 15.93 -2.02
CA LYS A 140 -10.21 16.49 -3.38
C LYS A 140 -11.22 17.63 -3.50
N TRP A 141 -11.00 18.51 -4.46
CA TRP A 141 -12.05 19.44 -4.89
C TRP A 141 -13.12 18.66 -5.64
N GLU A 142 -14.39 18.91 -5.29
CA GLU A 142 -15.53 18.51 -6.12
C GLU A 142 -15.78 19.62 -7.16
N ASP A 143 -15.87 20.86 -6.69
CA ASP A 143 -15.93 22.05 -7.52
C ASP A 143 -15.10 23.15 -6.85
N LYS A 144 -13.88 23.34 -7.34
CA LYS A 144 -12.95 24.35 -6.82
C LYS A 144 -13.46 25.77 -7.04
N ALA A 145 -14.29 26.04 -8.04
CA ALA A 145 -14.84 27.38 -8.27
C ALA A 145 -15.96 27.68 -7.27
N ALA A 146 -16.87 26.72 -7.05
CA ALA A 146 -17.93 26.83 -6.06
C ALA A 146 -17.44 26.67 -4.61
N GLY A 147 -16.23 26.15 -4.38
CA GLY A 147 -15.70 25.93 -3.04
C GLY A 147 -16.17 24.63 -2.38
N LYS A 148 -16.60 23.65 -3.17
CA LYS A 148 -17.05 22.34 -2.68
C LYS A 148 -15.93 21.33 -2.74
N PHE A 149 -15.77 20.55 -1.69
CA PHE A 149 -14.69 19.58 -1.58
C PHE A 149 -15.08 18.35 -0.77
N TRP A 150 -14.42 17.24 -1.06
CA TRP A 150 -14.50 16.00 -0.30
C TRP A 150 -13.49 16.02 0.85
N LEU A 151 -13.92 15.54 2.01
CA LEU A 151 -13.09 15.45 3.21
C LEU A 151 -13.31 14.15 3.98
N TYR A 152 -12.33 13.80 4.80
CA TYR A 152 -12.47 12.83 5.89
C TYR A 152 -12.41 13.55 7.24
N GLU A 153 -13.25 13.13 8.18
CA GLU A 153 -13.20 13.64 9.55
C GLU A 153 -13.65 12.62 10.59
N GLN A 154 -13.11 12.76 11.81
CA GLN A 154 -13.58 12.07 13.00
C GLN A 154 -14.04 13.12 14.02
N SER A 155 -15.29 13.57 13.90
CA SER A 155 -15.75 14.80 14.56
C SER A 155 -16.35 14.61 15.95
N GLY A 156 -16.91 13.44 16.25
CA GLY A 156 -17.54 13.18 17.54
C GLY A 156 -18.35 11.89 17.55
N THR A 157 -18.82 11.47 18.73
CA THR A 157 -19.54 10.20 18.93
C THR A 157 -20.90 10.09 18.24
N ALA A 158 -21.45 11.20 17.74
CA ALA A 158 -22.68 11.19 16.97
C ALA A 158 -22.48 10.71 15.52
N ASP A 159 -21.29 10.95 14.98
CA ASP A 159 -20.98 10.82 13.57
C ASP A 159 -19.82 9.85 13.29
N ASP A 160 -19.01 9.54 14.30
CA ASP A 160 -17.79 8.75 14.20
C ASP A 160 -16.90 9.19 13.01
N MET A 161 -16.49 8.24 12.16
CA MET A 161 -15.74 8.52 10.94
C MET A 161 -16.66 8.86 9.78
N ARG A 162 -16.48 10.05 9.19
CA ARG A 162 -17.21 10.50 8.00
C ARG A 162 -16.29 10.72 6.81
N HIS A 163 -16.84 10.46 5.63
CA HIS A 163 -16.33 10.87 4.32
C HIS A 163 -17.49 11.55 3.60
N ARG A 164 -17.35 12.84 3.30
CA ARG A 164 -18.47 13.64 2.77
C ARG A 164 -17.98 14.85 1.98
N VAL A 165 -18.90 15.42 1.20
CA VAL A 165 -18.75 16.76 0.64
C VAL A 165 -18.99 17.81 1.73
N ALA A 166 -18.23 18.90 1.67
CA ALA A 166 -18.44 20.10 2.45
C ALA A 166 -18.28 21.36 1.61
N ASP A 167 -18.81 22.47 2.11
CA ASP A 167 -18.63 23.80 1.52
C ASP A 167 -17.54 24.55 2.29
N LEU A 168 -16.66 25.26 1.57
CA LEU A 168 -15.65 26.13 2.19
C LEU A 168 -16.26 27.18 3.12
N ASP A 169 -17.51 27.59 2.88
CA ASP A 169 -18.21 28.56 3.73
C ASP A 169 -18.46 28.02 5.16
N ASP A 170 -18.47 26.70 5.36
CA ASP A 170 -18.53 26.06 6.68
C ASP A 170 -17.20 26.19 7.46
N TYR A 171 -16.12 26.58 6.77
CA TYR A 171 -14.75 26.71 7.27
C TYR A 171 -14.23 28.17 7.16
N PRO A 172 -14.91 29.14 7.79
CA PRO A 172 -14.65 30.55 7.57
C PRO A 172 -13.23 30.97 7.99
N GLN A 173 -12.61 31.80 7.15
CA GLN A 173 -11.30 32.41 7.41
C GLN A 173 -11.47 33.70 8.24
N PRO A 174 -10.54 34.06 9.16
CA PRO A 174 -9.28 33.36 9.44
C PRO A 174 -9.40 32.27 10.51
N LYS A 175 -10.62 31.94 10.97
CA LYS A 175 -10.86 30.98 12.07
C LYS A 175 -10.28 29.60 11.73
N TRP A 176 -10.57 29.11 10.53
CA TRP A 176 -9.92 27.92 9.99
C TRP A 176 -8.68 28.34 9.22
N SER A 177 -7.66 27.50 9.18
CA SER A 177 -6.45 27.71 8.39
C SER A 177 -6.05 26.41 7.72
N ALA A 178 -5.51 26.48 6.51
CA ALA A 178 -5.05 25.31 5.80
C ALA A 178 -3.58 25.01 6.13
N TYR A 179 -3.27 23.74 6.35
CA TYR A 179 -1.93 23.27 6.63
C TYR A 179 -1.63 22.04 5.79
N LYS A 180 -0.37 21.90 5.38
CA LYS A 180 0.16 20.70 4.71
C LYS A 180 1.16 19.99 5.62
N TYR A 181 1.08 18.67 5.72
CA TYR A 181 2.06 17.86 6.44
C TYR A 181 2.73 16.90 5.50
N GLY A 182 4.06 17.00 5.45
CA GLY A 182 4.84 16.27 4.49
C GLY A 182 4.48 16.66 3.05
N ASP A 183 5.47 16.63 2.18
CA ASP A 183 5.22 16.61 0.74
C ASP A 183 5.53 15.22 0.15
N GLY A 184 5.77 14.21 1.00
CA GLY A 184 6.45 12.96 0.62
C GLY A 184 7.81 12.74 1.29
N ASP A 185 8.44 13.77 1.84
CA ASP A 185 9.91 13.77 1.94
C ASP A 185 10.53 14.51 3.15
N GLY A 186 9.72 14.98 4.10
CA GLY A 186 10.17 15.50 5.41
C GLY A 186 11.43 16.36 5.38
N ASP A 187 11.34 17.54 4.78
CA ASP A 187 12.00 18.76 5.26
C ASP A 187 11.33 19.95 4.56
N PHE A 188 11.23 21.10 5.24
CA PHE A 188 10.71 22.31 4.63
C PHE A 188 11.67 22.81 3.53
N ASP A 189 11.10 23.26 2.41
CA ASP A 189 11.71 24.19 1.44
C ASP A 189 12.57 23.60 0.27
N ALA A 190 12.44 24.22 -0.91
CA ALA A 190 13.17 24.05 -2.18
C ALA A 190 13.10 22.75 -3.03
N ARG A 191 12.66 21.58 -2.53
CA ARG A 191 12.66 20.34 -3.36
C ARG A 191 11.41 20.10 -4.21
N TYR A 192 10.30 20.78 -3.88
CA TYR A 192 9.02 20.68 -4.58
C TYR A 192 9.08 21.23 -6.02
N GLU A 193 10.04 22.11 -6.33
CA GLU A 193 10.30 22.55 -7.72
C GLU A 193 10.77 21.40 -8.65
N SER A 194 11.06 20.21 -8.10
CA SER A 194 11.50 19.05 -8.88
C SER A 194 10.43 17.98 -9.14
N PHE A 195 9.19 18.12 -8.64
CA PHE A 195 8.09 17.21 -9.01
C PHE A 195 7.65 17.52 -10.45
N THR A 196 8.33 16.89 -11.40
CA THR A 196 7.92 16.90 -12.80
C THR A 196 7.12 15.62 -13.02
N GLU A 197 5.81 15.77 -13.14
CA GLU A 197 4.97 14.72 -13.68
C GLU A 197 5.48 14.38 -15.09
N VAL A 198 5.66 13.09 -15.36
CA VAL A 198 6.06 12.60 -16.68
C VAL A 198 4.95 11.76 -17.27
N ASP A 199 4.78 11.84 -18.58
CA ASP A 199 3.84 10.97 -19.29
C ASP A 199 4.29 9.52 -19.11
N GLY A 200 3.51 8.77 -18.35
CA GLY A 200 3.67 7.33 -18.26
C GLY A 200 3.09 6.66 -19.51
N THR A 201 3.66 5.54 -19.91
CA THR A 201 3.12 4.75 -21.02
C THR A 201 2.44 3.50 -20.49
N GLU A 202 1.19 3.26 -20.90
CA GLU A 202 0.55 1.97 -20.66
C GLU A 202 1.37 0.88 -21.35
N PHE A 203 1.70 -0.16 -20.60
CA PHE A 203 2.50 -1.26 -21.05
C PHE A 203 1.84 -2.58 -20.64
N THR A 204 2.16 -3.66 -21.33
CA THR A 204 1.61 -5.00 -21.05
C THR A 204 2.67 -6.10 -20.95
N ASP A 205 3.92 -5.80 -21.34
CA ASP A 205 5.03 -6.75 -21.35
C ASP A 205 6.15 -6.31 -20.39
N PHE A 206 5.95 -6.53 -19.10
CA PHE A 206 6.93 -6.14 -18.08
C PHE A 206 7.36 -7.33 -17.23
N SER A 207 8.62 -7.27 -16.77
CA SER A 207 9.17 -8.27 -15.87
C SER A 207 8.55 -8.10 -14.49
N THR A 208 7.90 -9.14 -13.98
CA THR A 208 7.45 -9.21 -12.57
C THR A 208 8.42 -10.02 -11.71
N SER A 209 9.70 -10.06 -12.10
CA SER A 209 10.74 -10.79 -11.37
C SER A 209 10.99 -10.17 -10.00
N SER A 210 11.06 -10.99 -8.96
CA SER A 210 11.32 -10.55 -7.58
C SER A 210 12.67 -9.84 -7.41
N THR A 211 13.61 -10.00 -8.35
CA THR A 211 14.88 -9.26 -8.32
C THR A 211 14.71 -7.76 -8.58
N TYR A 212 13.67 -7.37 -9.32
CA TYR A 212 13.39 -5.98 -9.66
C TYR A 212 12.16 -5.43 -8.96
N CYS A 213 11.32 -6.30 -8.41
CA CYS A 213 9.98 -5.97 -7.97
C CYS A 213 9.73 -6.36 -6.53
N ASN A 214 9.01 -5.52 -5.78
CA ASN A 214 8.18 -5.98 -4.68
C ASN A 214 6.72 -6.06 -5.12
N THR A 215 5.93 -6.78 -4.33
CA THR A 215 4.52 -6.99 -4.60
C THR A 215 3.67 -6.74 -3.38
N SER A 216 2.47 -6.22 -3.60
CA SER A 216 1.45 -6.05 -2.57
C SER A 216 0.14 -6.64 -3.06
N ASP A 217 -0.46 -7.55 -2.29
CA ASP A 217 -1.81 -8.05 -2.57
C ASP A 217 -2.84 -6.97 -2.21
N LEU A 218 -3.81 -6.79 -3.09
CA LEU A 218 -4.92 -5.88 -2.86
C LEU A 218 -6.08 -6.62 -2.16
N PRO A 219 -6.89 -5.91 -1.35
CA PRO A 219 -8.11 -6.47 -0.79
C PRO A 219 -9.01 -7.05 -1.88
N LEU A 220 -9.78 -8.09 -1.54
CA LEU A 220 -10.72 -8.73 -2.46
C LEU A 220 -11.71 -7.69 -3.01
N PHE A 221 -11.80 -7.60 -4.33
CA PHE A 221 -12.69 -6.69 -5.00
C PHE A 221 -14.08 -7.29 -5.08
N ARG A 222 -14.99 -6.78 -4.24
CA ARG A 222 -16.41 -7.14 -4.28
C ARG A 222 -17.15 -6.12 -5.12
N LEU A 223 -17.70 -6.57 -6.23
CA LEU A 223 -18.41 -5.72 -7.18
C LEU A 223 -19.86 -6.21 -7.27
N THR A 224 -20.81 -5.38 -6.85
CA THR A 224 -22.23 -5.75 -6.86
C THR A 224 -22.69 -6.03 -8.29
N GLY A 225 -23.07 -7.28 -8.59
CA GLY A 225 -23.51 -7.68 -9.92
C GLY A 225 -22.38 -7.93 -10.93
N PHE A 226 -21.13 -7.99 -10.48
CA PHE A 226 -19.97 -8.42 -11.28
C PHE A 226 -19.21 -9.51 -10.53
N ARG A 227 -18.32 -10.20 -11.24
CA ARG A 227 -17.43 -11.20 -10.64
C ARG A 227 -16.48 -10.54 -9.65
N ASN A 228 -16.33 -11.13 -8.46
CA ASN A 228 -15.30 -10.70 -7.52
C ASN A 228 -13.90 -10.86 -8.16
N VAL A 229 -13.01 -9.92 -7.91
CA VAL A 229 -11.65 -9.91 -8.49
C VAL A 229 -10.61 -9.98 -7.39
N GLU A 230 -9.55 -10.74 -7.58
CA GLU A 230 -8.32 -10.64 -6.80
C GLU A 230 -7.28 -9.90 -7.62
N ALA A 231 -6.48 -9.05 -6.97
CA ALA A 231 -5.42 -8.33 -7.67
C ALA A 231 -4.16 -8.16 -6.83
N ARG A 232 -3.06 -7.97 -7.53
CA ARG A 232 -1.73 -7.75 -6.99
C ARG A 232 -1.06 -6.60 -7.71
N ILE A 233 -0.48 -5.70 -6.93
CA ILE A 233 0.36 -4.64 -7.42
C ILE A 233 1.81 -5.10 -7.42
N TYR A 234 2.54 -4.69 -8.44
CA TYR A 234 3.98 -4.82 -8.58
C TYR A 234 4.58 -3.42 -8.66
N SER A 235 5.58 -3.14 -7.84
CA SER A 235 6.42 -1.94 -7.99
C SER A 235 7.83 -2.38 -8.31
N CYS A 236 8.33 -1.96 -9.47
CA CYS A 236 9.54 -2.49 -10.04
C CYS A 236 10.47 -1.40 -10.57
N ALA A 237 11.77 -1.54 -10.32
CA ALA A 237 12.76 -0.71 -10.97
C ALA A 237 14.04 -1.50 -11.26
N ARG A 238 14.74 -1.07 -12.30
CA ARG A 238 16.10 -1.55 -12.59
C ARG A 238 16.95 -0.45 -13.19
N TYR A 239 18.26 -0.55 -12.97
CA TYR A 239 19.25 0.29 -13.63
C TYR A 239 19.80 -0.42 -14.87
N GLU A 240 19.86 0.30 -15.98
CA GLU A 240 20.48 -0.12 -17.22
C GLU A 240 21.82 0.62 -17.41
N SER A 241 22.91 -0.13 -17.36
CA SER A 241 24.25 0.43 -17.49
C SER A 241 24.63 0.81 -18.92
N SER A 242 23.97 0.23 -19.92
CA SER A 242 24.24 0.46 -21.33
C SER A 242 23.90 1.90 -21.78
N ASP A 243 22.86 2.48 -21.20
CA ASP A 243 22.33 3.80 -21.56
C ASP A 243 22.20 4.72 -20.35
N ASN A 244 22.74 4.32 -19.19
CA ASN A 244 22.73 5.12 -17.96
C ASN A 244 21.30 5.53 -17.54
N THR A 245 20.37 4.58 -17.53
CA THR A 245 18.94 4.86 -17.32
C THR A 245 18.36 4.04 -16.17
N ILE A 246 17.55 4.66 -15.31
CA ILE A 246 16.62 3.94 -14.42
C ILE A 246 15.34 3.68 -15.20
N ARG A 247 14.94 2.41 -15.27
CA ARG A 247 13.67 1.97 -15.85
C ARG A 247 12.75 1.56 -14.71
N GLY A 248 11.63 2.23 -14.57
CA GLY A 248 10.63 1.98 -13.54
C GLY A 248 9.31 1.55 -14.17
N TRP A 249 8.63 0.61 -13.52
CA TRP A 249 7.26 0.28 -13.86
C TRP A 249 6.46 -0.14 -12.63
N MET A 250 5.22 0.31 -12.58
CA MET A 250 4.22 -0.20 -11.64
C MET A 250 3.18 -0.97 -12.44
N ALA A 251 2.71 -2.09 -11.94
CA ALA A 251 1.74 -2.92 -12.66
C ALA A 251 0.69 -3.52 -11.75
N VAL A 252 -0.49 -3.73 -12.31
CA VAL A 252 -1.60 -4.43 -11.66
C VAL A 252 -1.84 -5.73 -12.42
N LYS A 253 -1.71 -6.85 -11.71
CA LYS A 253 -2.20 -8.16 -12.16
C LYS A 253 -3.53 -8.43 -11.48
N TRP A 254 -4.52 -8.88 -12.24
CA TRP A 254 -5.80 -9.30 -11.68
C TRP A 254 -6.19 -10.69 -12.19
N TRP A 255 -7.05 -11.37 -11.45
CA TRP A 255 -7.67 -12.62 -11.86
C TRP A 255 -9.02 -12.81 -11.16
N PRO A 256 -9.90 -13.66 -11.75
CA PRO A 256 -11.21 -13.91 -11.16
C PRO A 256 -11.07 -14.58 -9.80
N TYR A 257 -11.87 -14.13 -8.83
CA TYR A 257 -11.94 -14.75 -7.52
C TYR A 257 -12.40 -16.21 -7.63
N ALA A 258 -11.74 -17.11 -6.89
CA ALA A 258 -12.00 -18.54 -6.93
C ALA A 258 -12.94 -19.03 -5.81
N GLY A 259 -13.40 -18.15 -4.92
CA GLY A 259 -14.30 -18.52 -3.82
C GLY A 259 -15.77 -18.58 -4.20
N THR A 260 -16.59 -19.04 -3.26
CA THR A 260 -18.03 -19.32 -3.47
C THR A 260 -18.95 -18.12 -3.26
N ASP A 261 -18.45 -17.04 -2.63
CA ASP A 261 -19.21 -15.83 -2.29
C ASP A 261 -19.21 -14.81 -3.44
N ASP A 262 -19.29 -15.32 -4.67
CA ASP A 262 -19.30 -14.53 -5.89
C ASP A 262 -20.76 -14.19 -6.23
N ASP A 263 -21.16 -12.93 -6.02
CA ASP A 263 -22.53 -12.44 -6.24
C ASP A 263 -22.89 -12.30 -7.74
N SER A 264 -22.01 -12.76 -8.64
CA SER A 264 -22.23 -12.69 -10.08
C SER A 264 -23.22 -13.76 -10.57
N THR A 265 -24.21 -13.32 -11.34
CA THR A 265 -24.88 -14.20 -12.31
C THR A 265 -24.06 -14.15 -13.59
N ASP A 266 -23.88 -15.28 -14.29
CA ASP A 266 -22.98 -15.49 -15.45
C ASP A 266 -23.08 -14.46 -16.63
N THR A 267 -23.97 -13.47 -16.57
CA THR A 267 -24.35 -12.60 -17.69
C THR A 267 -24.39 -11.10 -17.42
N VAL A 268 -24.06 -10.62 -16.22
CA VAL A 268 -24.05 -9.17 -15.93
C VAL A 268 -22.63 -8.69 -15.61
N GLY A 269 -22.21 -7.64 -16.32
CA GLY A 269 -21.03 -6.83 -16.00
C GLY A 269 -19.70 -7.57 -15.94
N THR A 270 -18.94 -7.60 -17.04
CA THR A 270 -17.56 -8.13 -17.01
C THR A 270 -16.49 -7.04 -17.15
N LYS A 271 -16.88 -5.78 -17.34
CA LYS A 271 -15.96 -4.67 -17.60
C LYS A 271 -16.09 -3.61 -16.53
N PHE A 272 -14.95 -3.13 -16.03
CA PHE A 272 -14.87 -1.93 -15.21
C PHE A 272 -13.88 -0.94 -15.84
N ASP A 273 -14.02 0.33 -15.48
CA ASP A 273 -13.52 1.47 -16.27
C ASP A 273 -12.00 1.55 -16.34
N GLY A 274 -11.30 1.08 -15.31
CA GLY A 274 -9.85 0.96 -15.33
C GLY A 274 -9.17 1.15 -13.99
N PHE A 275 -7.87 1.43 -14.06
CA PHE A 275 -7.10 1.88 -12.90
C PHE A 275 -6.21 3.06 -13.31
N GLY A 276 -6.07 4.04 -12.43
CA GLY A 276 -4.99 5.00 -12.51
C GLY A 276 -3.77 4.45 -11.77
N LEU A 277 -2.61 4.57 -12.39
CA LEU A 277 -1.33 4.22 -11.81
C LEU A 277 -0.47 5.45 -11.69
N HIS A 278 0.14 5.57 -10.53
CA HIS A 278 0.99 6.69 -10.17
C HIS A 278 2.33 6.19 -9.62
N PRO A 279 3.23 5.65 -10.46
CA PRO A 279 4.57 5.27 -10.03
C PRO A 279 5.37 6.49 -9.58
N GLN A 280 6.00 6.41 -8.40
CA GLN A 280 6.79 7.47 -7.79
C GLN A 280 8.23 7.01 -7.59
N LEU A 281 9.17 7.60 -8.34
CA LEU A 281 10.58 7.25 -8.22
C LEU A 281 11.24 8.07 -7.10
N GLN A 282 11.85 7.36 -6.16
CA GLN A 282 12.57 7.91 -5.02
C GLN A 282 14.08 7.95 -5.30
N VAL A 283 14.75 9.03 -4.88
CA VAL A 283 16.22 9.09 -4.70
C VAL A 283 16.53 9.29 -3.24
N GLY A 284 16.94 8.20 -2.59
CA GLY A 284 17.07 7.96 -1.16
C GLY A 284 15.73 8.08 -0.48
N THR A 285 15.24 9.31 -0.48
CA THR A 285 14.37 9.89 0.53
C THR A 285 13.36 10.83 -0.08
N VAL A 286 13.51 11.13 -1.36
CA VAL A 286 12.86 12.24 -2.02
C VAL A 286 12.23 11.70 -3.28
N THR A 287 10.94 11.92 -3.43
CA THR A 287 10.25 11.65 -4.69
C THR A 287 10.77 12.63 -5.72
N ARG A 288 11.44 12.13 -6.74
CA ARG A 288 12.03 12.97 -7.81
C ARG A 288 11.13 13.09 -9.01
N ARG A 289 10.30 12.09 -9.24
CA ARG A 289 9.39 11.98 -10.39
C ARG A 289 8.18 11.15 -10.02
N GLU A 290 7.05 11.52 -10.61
CA GLU A 290 5.86 10.69 -10.67
C GLU A 290 5.49 10.52 -12.14
N ALA A 291 5.20 9.29 -12.54
CA ALA A 291 4.53 9.02 -13.79
C ALA A 291 3.03 8.87 -13.51
N VAL A 292 2.20 9.21 -14.48
CA VAL A 292 0.75 8.94 -14.41
C VAL A 292 0.34 8.17 -15.64
N CYS A 293 -0.38 7.06 -15.43
CA CYS A 293 -1.01 6.31 -16.49
C CYS A 293 -2.46 5.98 -16.13
N TRP A 294 -3.37 6.27 -17.04
CA TRP A 294 -4.70 5.68 -17.00
C TRP A 294 -4.70 4.37 -17.79
N MET A 295 -5.10 3.27 -17.14
CA MET A 295 -5.28 1.97 -17.77
C MET A 295 -6.78 1.71 -17.95
N GLY A 296 -7.35 2.25 -19.03
CA GLY A 296 -8.79 2.24 -19.26
C GLY A 296 -9.34 1.07 -20.09
N GLY A 297 -10.65 0.90 -20.02
CA GLY A 297 -11.52 0.60 -21.17
C GLY A 297 -11.83 -0.85 -21.52
N ASP A 298 -11.20 -1.87 -20.92
CA ASP A 298 -11.48 -3.28 -21.25
C ASP A 298 -10.97 -4.26 -20.17
N ILE A 299 -11.10 -3.90 -18.89
CA ILE A 299 -10.65 -4.80 -17.83
C ILE A 299 -11.71 -5.87 -17.59
N ASN A 300 -11.45 -7.06 -18.14
CA ASN A 300 -12.34 -8.20 -18.02
C ASN A 300 -12.19 -8.86 -16.65
N ALA A 301 -13.14 -8.63 -15.74
CA ALA A 301 -13.21 -9.27 -14.42
C ALA A 301 -13.30 -10.80 -14.49
N ALA A 302 -13.79 -11.35 -15.60
CA ALA A 302 -13.92 -12.80 -15.82
C ALA A 302 -12.64 -13.45 -16.36
N ALA A 303 -11.59 -12.69 -16.66
CA ALA A 303 -10.32 -13.21 -17.13
C ALA A 303 -9.15 -12.61 -16.36
N SER A 304 -8.03 -13.34 -16.29
CA SER A 304 -6.79 -12.78 -15.77
C SER A 304 -6.21 -11.78 -16.75
N GLY A 305 -5.59 -10.73 -16.22
CA GLY A 305 -4.87 -9.77 -17.04
C GLY A 305 -3.78 -9.04 -16.25
N LEU A 306 -3.00 -8.28 -17.01
CA LEU A 306 -1.80 -7.61 -16.53
C LEU A 306 -1.59 -6.34 -17.36
N ARG A 307 -1.64 -5.19 -16.69
CA ARG A 307 -1.37 -3.87 -17.29
C ARG A 307 -0.54 -3.04 -16.33
N GLY A 308 0.22 -2.10 -16.85
CA GLY A 308 1.13 -1.31 -16.03
C GLY A 308 1.51 0.01 -16.65
N CYS A 309 2.10 0.86 -15.83
CA CYS A 309 2.64 2.15 -16.20
C CYS A 309 4.16 2.05 -16.24
N TYR A 310 4.75 2.38 -17.39
CA TYR A 310 6.19 2.36 -17.61
C TYR A 310 6.74 3.77 -17.78
N PHE A 311 7.93 4.01 -17.26
CA PHE A 311 8.72 5.20 -17.53
C PHE A 311 10.23 4.91 -17.45
N ALA A 312 11.02 5.81 -18.03
CA ALA A 312 12.47 5.73 -18.05
C ALA A 312 13.08 7.11 -17.81
N MET A 313 14.21 7.17 -17.11
CA MET A 313 14.91 8.43 -16.89
C MET A 313 16.41 8.24 -16.71
N PRO A 314 17.21 9.28 -17.03
CA PRO A 314 18.65 9.26 -16.77
C PRO A 314 18.91 8.99 -15.29
N ALA A 315 19.79 8.04 -15.03
CA ALA A 315 20.17 7.72 -13.66
C ALA A 315 21.11 8.82 -13.12
N THR A 316 20.84 9.28 -11.89
CA THR A 316 21.75 10.12 -11.09
C THR A 316 22.37 9.32 -9.94
N SER A 317 23.28 9.93 -9.18
CA SER A 317 23.84 9.32 -7.97
C SER A 317 22.79 9.21 -6.87
N GLY A 318 22.84 8.14 -6.09
CA GLY A 318 21.99 7.90 -4.92
C GLY A 318 21.32 6.54 -4.95
N ASP A 319 20.69 6.20 -3.83
CA ASP A 319 19.89 4.98 -3.69
C ASP A 319 18.52 5.21 -4.35
N TRP A 320 18.05 4.30 -5.19
CA TRP A 320 16.75 4.45 -5.86
C TRP A 320 15.75 3.40 -5.42
N SER A 321 14.49 3.79 -5.29
CA SER A 321 13.36 2.86 -5.20
C SER A 321 12.19 3.37 -6.03
N LEU A 322 11.32 2.45 -6.46
CA LEU A 322 10.03 2.81 -7.02
C LEU A 322 8.94 2.54 -5.99
N ASP A 323 8.25 3.58 -5.58
CA ASP A 323 7.00 3.47 -4.85
C ASP A 323 5.86 3.80 -5.80
N GLY A 324 4.63 3.83 -5.29
CA GLY A 324 3.55 4.45 -6.04
C GLY A 324 2.21 4.10 -5.46
N TRP A 325 1.17 4.52 -6.16
CA TRP A 325 -0.18 4.19 -5.79
C TRP A 325 -1.01 3.81 -7.00
N VAL A 326 -1.97 2.94 -6.76
CA VAL A 326 -3.09 2.69 -7.66
C VAL A 326 -4.25 3.51 -7.13
N ASN A 327 -4.96 4.21 -8.00
CA ASN A 327 -6.35 4.57 -7.74
C ASN A 327 -7.24 3.84 -8.70
N TRP A 328 -8.44 3.61 -8.22
CA TRP A 328 -9.53 3.14 -9.03
C TRP A 328 -10.41 4.35 -9.30
N ASP A 329 -10.53 4.73 -10.56
CA ASP A 329 -11.56 5.72 -10.94
C ASP A 329 -12.85 4.94 -11.11
N GLU A 330 -13.82 5.26 -10.25
CA GLU A 330 -15.24 4.96 -10.34
C GLU A 330 -15.62 3.54 -10.81
N ASN A 331 -16.18 2.74 -9.90
CA ASN A 331 -16.83 1.46 -10.21
C ASN A 331 -18.17 1.61 -10.97
N ASN A 332 -18.32 2.46 -11.98
CA ASN A 332 -19.61 2.73 -12.66
C ASN A 332 -20.80 3.10 -11.72
N ASP A 333 -20.57 3.27 -10.40
CA ASP A 333 -21.50 3.83 -9.42
C ASP A 333 -20.98 5.13 -8.77
N GLY A 334 -19.79 5.60 -9.18
CA GLY A 334 -19.18 6.85 -8.74
C GLY A 334 -18.33 6.73 -7.48
N GLU A 335 -18.23 5.54 -6.88
CA GLU A 335 -17.41 5.30 -5.70
C GLU A 335 -16.16 4.47 -6.01
N PRO A 336 -14.99 4.79 -5.44
CA PRO A 336 -13.81 3.97 -5.63
C PRO A 336 -13.89 2.75 -4.68
N PRO A 337 -13.88 1.50 -5.19
CA PRO A 337 -14.21 0.31 -4.40
C PRO A 337 -13.29 0.11 -3.19
N PHE A 338 -12.05 0.60 -3.26
CA PHE A 338 -11.08 0.62 -2.15
C PHE A 338 -10.26 1.92 -2.06
N GLY A 339 -10.60 2.93 -2.90
CA GLY A 339 -9.81 4.14 -3.19
C GLY A 339 -8.30 3.91 -3.27
N PRO A 340 -7.45 4.94 -3.09
CA PRO A 340 -6.06 4.80 -3.45
C PRO A 340 -5.38 3.74 -2.57
N ARG A 341 -4.62 2.85 -3.20
CA ARG A 341 -3.80 1.85 -2.54
C ARG A 341 -2.34 2.13 -2.86
N TYR A 342 -1.60 2.46 -1.80
CA TYR A 342 -0.16 2.68 -1.90
C TYR A 342 0.57 1.33 -1.94
N THR A 343 1.63 1.26 -2.74
CA THR A 343 2.59 0.17 -2.75
C THR A 343 3.97 0.73 -2.42
N TYR A 344 4.66 0.11 -1.47
CA TYR A 344 6.01 0.49 -1.12
C TYR A 344 7.01 -0.24 -2.02
N GLY A 345 7.96 0.55 -2.56
CA GLY A 345 9.31 0.17 -2.95
C GLY A 345 9.47 -1.00 -3.91
N SER A 346 10.16 -0.80 -5.02
CA SER A 346 11.03 -1.84 -5.58
C SER A 346 12.17 -2.15 -4.59
N PRO A 347 12.93 -3.24 -4.78
CA PRO A 347 14.27 -3.35 -4.19
C PRO A 347 15.10 -2.09 -4.44
N ILE A 348 15.91 -1.71 -3.46
CA ILE A 348 16.79 -0.53 -3.56
C ILE A 348 17.86 -0.79 -4.62
N ILE A 349 18.03 0.18 -5.52
CA ILE A 349 19.07 0.19 -6.55
C ILE A 349 20.16 1.15 -6.08
N ASN A 350 21.32 0.62 -5.71
CA ASN A 350 22.45 1.44 -5.28
C ASN A 350 23.25 1.91 -6.50
N ARG A 351 23.49 3.22 -6.62
CA ARG A 351 24.25 3.79 -7.73
C ARG A 351 25.16 4.96 -7.38
#